data_AF-A0A7J8WKR5-F1
#
_entry.id   AF-A0A7J8WKR5-F1
#
_cell.length_a   1.000
_cell.length_b   1.000
_cell.length_c   1.000
_cell.angle_alpha   90.00
_cell.angle_beta   90.00
_cell.angle_gamma   90.00
#
_symmetry.space_group_name_H-M   'P 1'
#
loop_
_entity.id
_entity.type
_entity.pdbx_description
1 polymer ?
#
loop_
_entity_poly.entity_id
_entity_poly.type
_entity_poly.pdbx_seq_one_letter_code
_entity_poly.pdbx_strand_id
1 'polypeptide(L)' 'MMKGKSPVEIRKTFNIKNDFTPEEEEEIRRENAWAFD' A
#
# COMPACT_ATOMS: atom_id res chain seq x y z
N MET A 1 -14.42 1.77 6.72
CA MET A 1 -14.23 0.63 5.80
C MET A 1 -12.78 0.41 5.35
N MET A 2 -11.83 1.30 5.68
CA MET A 2 -10.40 1.14 5.35
C MET A 2 -9.48 0.98 6.56
N LYS A 3 -9.95 1.27 7.78
CA LYS A 3 -9.13 1.18 9.00
C LYS A 3 -8.70 -0.27 9.25
N GLY A 4 -7.40 -0.51 9.44
CA GLY A 4 -6.81 -1.81 9.73
C GLY A 4 -6.61 -2.75 8.53
N LYS A 5 -6.91 -2.32 7.30
CA LYS A 5 -6.62 -3.10 6.09
C LYS A 5 -5.24 -2.74 5.55
N SER A 6 -4.52 -3.75 5.06
CA SER A 6 -3.27 -3.54 4.32
C SER A 6 -3.53 -2.88 2.96
N PRO A 7 -2.53 -2.20 2.36
CA PRO A 7 -2.64 -1.66 1.01
C PRO A 7 -3.08 -2.70 -0.03
N VAL A 8 -2.64 -3.95 0.13
CA VAL A 8 -3.02 -5.08 -0.75
C VAL A 8 -4.50 -5.40 -0.65
N GLU A 9 -5.06 -5.45 0.56
CA GLU A 9 -6.49 -5.71 0.77
C GLU A 9 -7.37 -4.57 0.28
N ILE A 10 -6.91 -3.32 0.45
CA ILE A 10 -7.59 -2.15 -0.09
C ILE A 10 -7.62 -2.23 -1.62
N ARG A 11 -6.47 -2.49 -2.25
CA ARG A 11 -6.37 -2.65 -3.71
C ARG A 11 -7.33 -3.73 -4.23
N LYS A 12 -7.38 -4.90 -3.57
CA LYS A 12 -8.30 -5.99 -3.92
C LYS A 12 -9.77 -5.61 -3.72
N THR A 13 -10.12 -4.97 -2.60
CA THR A 13 -11.52 -4.60 -2.28
C THR A 13 -12.09 -3.61 -3.31
N PHE A 14 -11.26 -2.66 -3.74
CA PHE A 14 -11.68 -1.58 -4.65
C PHE A 14 -11.28 -1.84 -6.11
N ASN A 15 -10.78 -3.03 -6.42
CA ASN A 15 -10.32 -3.42 -7.76
C ASN A 15 -9.32 -2.42 -8.37
N ILE A 16 -8.42 -1.89 -7.53
CA ILE A 16 -7.38 -0.93 -7.90
C ILE A 16 -6.15 -1.72 -8.35
N LYS A 17 -5.69 -1.46 -9.57
CA LYS A 17 -4.43 -2.02 -10.09
C LYS A 17 -3.25 -1.36 -9.40
N ASN A 18 -2.26 -2.14 -8.97
CA ASN A 18 -0.96 -1.60 -8.59
C ASN A 18 -0.19 -1.21 -9.85
N ASP A 19 0.11 0.07 -9.99
CA ASP A 19 0.84 0.68 -11.09
C ASP A 19 2.29 1.02 -10.74
N PHE A 20 2.67 0.91 -9.46
CA PHE A 20 4.04 1.09 -9.00
C PHE A 20 4.95 -0.07 -9.42
N THR A 21 6.21 0.26 -9.73
CA THR A 21 7.27 -0.75 -9.82
C THR A 21 7.62 -1.29 -8.43
N PRO A 22 8.28 -2.46 -8.33
CA PRO A 22 8.74 -2.99 -7.05
C PRO A 22 9.63 -2.00 -6.28
N GLU A 23 10.51 -1.29 -6.98
CA GLU A 23 11.44 -0.31 -6.41
C GLU A 23 10.69 0.92 -5.87
N GLU A 24 9.71 1.44 -6.63
CA GLU A 24 8.88 2.56 -6.19
C GLU A 24 8.02 2.18 -4.97
N GLU A 25 7.45 0.97 -4.96
CA GLU A 25 6.65 0.50 -3.82
C GLU A 25 7.52 0.34 -2.56
N GLU A 26 8.77 -0.11 -2.71
CA GLU A 26 9.71 -0.23 -1.60
C GLU A 26 10.14 1.14 -1.06
N GLU A 27 10.42 2.11 -1.94
CA GLU A 27 10.72 3.49 -1.53
C GLU A 27 9.55 4.14 -0.80
N ILE A 28 8.32 4.01 -1.34
CA ILE A 28 7.10 4.48 -0.69
C ILE A 28 6.90 3.81 0.67
N ARG A 29 7.17 2.51 0.79
CA ARG A 29 7.07 1.77 2.07
C ARG A 29 8.11 2.25 3.08
N ARG A 30 9.33 2.55 2.65
CA ARG A 30 10.39 3.11 3.48
C ARG A 30 10.04 4.52 3.96
N GLU A 31 9.54 5.37 3.08
CA GLU A 31 9.14 6.75 3.42
C GLU A 31 7.93 6.78 4.36
N ASN A 32 6.98 5.87 4.17
CA ASN A 32 5.78 5.78 5.00
C ASN A 32 5.92 4.81 6.17
N ALA A 33 7.14 4.40 6.54
CA ALA A 33 7.38 3.48 7.64
C ALA A 33 6.72 3.94 8.97
N TRP A 34 6.69 5.26 9.21
CA TRP A 34 6.01 5.87 10.37
C TRP A 34 4.51 5.57 10.48
N ALA A 35 3.85 5.22 9.37
CA ALA A 35 2.43 4.90 9.33
C ALA A 35 2.14 3.41 9.59
N PHE A 36 3.19 2.60 9.72
CA PHE A 36 3.11 1.16 9.96
C PHE A 36 3.63 0.73 11.35
N ASP A 37 4.13 1.69 12.15
CA ASP A 37 4.47 1.54 13.59
C ASP A 37 3.25 1.79 14.51
#